data_AF-W7L188-F1
#
_entry.id   AF-W7L188-F1
#
_cell.length_a   1.000
_cell.length_b   1.000
_cell.length_c   1.000
_cell.angle_alpha   90.00
_cell.angle_beta   90.00
_cell.angle_gamma   90.00
#
_symmetry.space_group_name_H-M   'P 1'
#
loop_
_entity.id
_entity.type
_entity.pdbx_description
1 polymer ?
#
loop_
_entity_poly.entity_id
_entity_poly.type
_entity_poly.pdbx_seq_one_letter_code
_entity_poly.pdbx_strand_id
1 'polypeptide(L)'
;MTLMDSNYQGLDFLYASSRDYKVVNLLKGLFLYLSFLNFIDGTFTFLGLQFSIIEERNPLMAYLFILDPIVFLALKISLSILLCIFPLINFIPSYSIVKVLILGASALYTFVCFIHFIWIIELIT
;
A
#
# COMPACT_ATOMS: atom_id res chain seq x y z
N MET A 1 -3.55 -50.86 5.88
CA MET A 1 -3.47 -49.78 4.85
C MET A 1 -4.06 -48.45 5.35
N THR A 2 -4.34 -48.27 6.65
CA THR A 2 -5.13 -47.15 7.20
C THR A 2 -4.36 -46.17 8.09
N LEU A 3 -3.13 -46.50 8.53
CA LEU A 3 -2.31 -45.63 9.41
C LEU A 3 -1.30 -44.75 8.66
N MET A 4 -0.96 -45.07 7.40
CA MET A 4 -0.09 -44.21 6.58
C MET A 4 -0.87 -43.00 6.04
N ASP A 5 -2.09 -43.21 5.50
CA ASP A 5 -2.90 -42.13 4.93
C ASP A 5 -3.27 -41.03 5.94
N SER A 6 -3.50 -41.39 7.20
CA SER A 6 -3.85 -40.41 8.25
C SER A 6 -2.70 -39.46 8.59
N ASN A 7 -1.43 -39.92 8.49
CA ASN A 7 -0.26 -39.09 8.75
C ASN A 7 0.01 -38.12 7.59
N TYR A 8 -0.20 -38.55 6.34
CA TYR A 8 -0.04 -37.68 5.17
C TYR A 8 -1.11 -36.57 5.15
N GLN A 9 -2.36 -36.89 5.45
CA GLN A 9 -3.43 -35.88 5.58
C GLN A 9 -3.14 -34.84 6.67
N GLY A 10 -2.57 -35.25 7.80
CA GLY A 10 -2.16 -34.34 8.88
C GLY A 10 -1.01 -33.41 8.49
N LEU A 11 -0.02 -33.93 7.76
CA LEU A 11 1.10 -33.15 7.22
C LEU A 11 0.64 -32.11 6.19
N ASP A 12 -0.26 -32.49 5.27
CA ASP A 12 -0.82 -31.57 4.28
C ASP A 12 -1.64 -30.46 4.93
N PHE A 13 -2.41 -30.77 5.97
CA PHE A 13 -3.16 -29.78 6.76
C PHE A 13 -2.25 -28.79 7.50
N LEU A 14 -1.23 -29.29 8.19
CA LEU A 14 -0.25 -28.44 8.89
C LEU A 14 0.54 -27.57 7.91
N TYR A 15 0.88 -28.12 6.75
CA TYR A 15 1.59 -27.40 5.71
C TYR A 15 0.72 -26.32 5.05
N ALA A 16 -0.56 -26.59 4.79
CA ALA A 16 -1.53 -25.60 4.31
C ALA A 16 -1.73 -24.47 5.32
N SER A 17 -1.93 -24.79 6.60
CA SER A 17 -2.09 -23.79 7.68
C SER A 17 -0.85 -22.90 7.85
N SER A 18 0.36 -23.48 7.78
CA SER A 18 1.65 -22.77 7.80
C SER A 18 1.80 -21.81 6.62
N ARG A 19 1.43 -22.24 5.42
CA ARG A 19 1.48 -21.43 4.19
C ARG A 19 0.52 -20.24 4.29
N ASP A 20 -0.71 -20.47 4.75
CA ASP A 20 -1.72 -19.43 4.89
C ASP A 20 -1.31 -18.36 5.91
N TYR A 21 -0.73 -18.76 7.05
CA TYR A 21 -0.18 -17.83 8.03
C TYR A 21 0.91 -16.92 7.45
N LYS A 22 1.86 -17.48 6.67
CA LYS A 22 2.92 -16.69 6.02
C LYS A 22 2.35 -15.71 5.00
N VAL A 23 1.38 -16.12 4.20
CA VAL A 23 0.73 -15.26 3.20
C VAL A 23 -0.02 -14.12 3.87
N VAL A 24 -0.75 -14.39 4.95
CA VAL A 24 -1.46 -13.38 5.74
C VAL A 24 -0.47 -12.35 6.30
N ASN A 25 0.64 -12.79 6.90
CA ASN A 25 1.65 -11.86 7.42
C ASN A 25 2.35 -11.04 6.33
N LEU A 26 2.63 -11.64 5.17
CA LEU A 26 3.17 -10.91 4.02
C LEU A 26 2.19 -9.81 3.57
N LEU A 27 0.90 -10.13 3.48
CA LEU A 27 -0.14 -9.15 3.12
C LEU A 27 -0.24 -8.03 4.15
N LYS A 28 -0.16 -8.33 5.47
CA LYS A 28 -0.08 -7.29 6.51
C LYS A 28 1.08 -6.34 6.25
N GLY A 29 2.26 -6.89 5.96
CA GLY A 29 3.45 -6.12 5.62
C GLY A 29 3.23 -5.23 4.39
N LEU A 30 2.60 -5.76 3.34
CA LEU A 30 2.29 -4.99 2.13
C LEU A 30 1.27 -3.87 2.36
N PHE A 31 0.25 -4.09 3.20
CA PHE A 31 -0.69 -3.03 3.58
C PHE A 31 0.00 -1.88 4.32
N LEU A 32 0.85 -2.22 5.29
CA LEU A 32 1.62 -1.23 6.05
C LEU A 32 2.62 -0.49 5.14
N TYR A 33 3.29 -1.22 4.25
CA TYR A 33 4.19 -0.66 3.26
C TYR A 33 3.46 0.31 2.32
N LEU A 34 2.33 -0.10 1.75
CA LEU A 34 1.52 0.74 0.86
C LEU A 34 0.98 1.97 1.60
N SER A 35 0.54 1.82 2.84
CA SER A 35 0.13 2.94 3.70
C SER A 35 1.23 3.97 3.86
N PHE A 36 2.46 3.52 4.14
CA PHE A 36 3.64 4.37 4.28
C PHE A 36 3.99 5.06 2.97
N LEU A 37 4.00 4.34 1.84
CA LEU A 37 4.23 4.94 0.54
C LEU A 37 3.18 5.99 0.19
N ASN A 38 1.90 5.73 0.44
CA ASN A 38 0.83 6.68 0.18
C ASN A 38 0.95 7.96 1.04
N PHE A 39 1.47 7.83 2.26
CA PHE A 39 1.73 8.98 3.12
C PHE A 39 2.88 9.84 2.58
N ILE A 40 3.97 9.20 2.16
CA ILE A 40 5.12 9.89 1.53
C ILE A 40 4.71 10.58 0.24
N ASP A 41 4.06 9.86 -0.66
CA ASP A 41 3.54 10.36 -1.93
C ASP A 41 2.66 11.61 -1.71
N GLY A 42 1.74 11.56 -0.75
CA GLY A 42 0.90 12.71 -0.42
C GLY A 42 1.67 13.90 0.13
N THR A 43 2.66 13.66 0.99
CA THR A 43 3.50 14.72 1.56
C THR A 43 4.36 15.38 0.49
N PHE A 44 5.03 14.59 -0.36
CA PHE A 44 5.89 15.12 -1.42
C PHE A 44 5.09 15.78 -2.53
N THR A 45 3.93 15.24 -2.89
CA THR A 45 3.04 15.91 -3.86
C THR A 45 2.55 17.23 -3.31
N PHE A 46 2.11 17.29 -2.05
CA PHE A 46 1.69 18.54 -1.41
C PHE A 46 2.79 19.59 -1.43
N LEU A 47 4.02 19.23 -1.03
CA LEU A 47 5.16 20.16 -1.04
C LEU A 47 5.52 20.58 -2.46
N GLY A 48 5.59 19.63 -3.40
CA GLY A 48 5.92 19.91 -4.79
C GLY A 48 4.92 20.85 -5.45
N LEU A 49 3.62 20.68 -5.19
CA LEU A 49 2.57 21.59 -5.68
C LEU A 49 2.63 22.95 -5.00
N GLN A 50 2.83 22.99 -3.68
CA GLN A 50 2.88 24.24 -2.92
C GLN A 50 4.03 25.16 -3.35
N PHE A 51 5.16 24.56 -3.74
CA PHE A 51 6.31 25.29 -4.28
C PHE A 51 6.31 25.39 -5.82
N SER A 52 5.24 24.93 -6.49
CA SER A 52 5.12 24.94 -7.96
C SER A 52 6.27 24.21 -8.69
N ILE A 53 6.84 23.18 -8.04
CA ILE A 53 7.95 22.36 -8.57
C ILE A 53 7.41 21.27 -9.51
N ILE A 54 6.23 20.74 -9.21
CA ILE A 54 5.57 19.69 -9.99
C ILE A 54 4.13 20.07 -10.32
N GLU A 55 3.55 19.37 -11.29
CA GLU A 55 2.12 19.44 -11.61
C GLU A 55 1.43 18.14 -11.23
N GLU A 56 0.21 18.22 -10.70
CA GLU A 56 -0.61 17.05 -10.40
C GLU A 56 -1.28 16.56 -11.68
N ARG A 57 -0.95 15.33 -12.09
CA ARG A 57 -1.47 14.71 -13.32
C ARG A 57 -2.82 14.02 -13.10
N ASN A 58 -3.20 13.74 -11.85
CA ASN A 58 -4.51 13.19 -11.53
C ASN A 58 -5.57 14.31 -11.48
N PRO A 59 -6.54 14.36 -12.42
CA PRO A 59 -7.51 15.47 -12.49
C PRO A 59 -8.35 15.63 -11.23
N LEU A 60 -8.68 14.54 -10.55
CA LEU A 60 -9.43 14.56 -9.29
C LEU A 60 -8.61 15.22 -8.18
N MET A 61 -7.34 14.82 -8.05
CA MET A 61 -6.46 15.34 -7.02
C MET A 61 -6.05 16.79 -7.31
N ALA A 62 -5.85 17.15 -8.58
CA ALA A 62 -5.62 18.52 -8.99
C ALA A 62 -6.82 19.42 -8.61
N TYR A 63 -8.05 18.96 -8.86
CA TYR A 63 -9.26 19.69 -8.44
C TYR A 63 -9.34 19.85 -6.92
N LEU A 64 -9.06 18.79 -6.15
CA LEU A 64 -9.05 18.86 -4.68
C LEU A 64 -8.00 19.84 -4.16
N PHE A 65 -6.81 19.85 -4.76
CA PHE A 65 -5.75 20.77 -4.37
C PHE A 65 -6.10 22.24 -4.67
N ILE A 66 -6.74 22.50 -5.83
CA ILE A 66 -7.23 23.84 -6.19
C ILE A 66 -8.32 24.30 -5.22
N LEU A 67 -9.19 23.39 -4.77
CA LEU A 67 -10.26 23.70 -3.83
C LEU A 67 -9.71 24.06 -2.45
N ASP A 68 -8.87 23.19 -1.88
CA ASP A 68 -8.15 23.44 -0.64
C ASP A 68 -6.96 22.45 -0.51
N PRO A 69 -5.71 22.93 -0.47
CA PRO A 69 -4.53 22.08 -0.28
C PRO A 69 -4.58 21.19 0.97
N ILE A 70 -5.25 21.64 2.04
CA ILE A 70 -5.43 20.88 3.28
C ILE A 70 -6.40 19.71 3.03
N VAL A 71 -7.46 19.91 2.24
CA VAL A 71 -8.41 18.83 1.89
C VAL A 71 -7.72 17.76 1.06
N PHE A 72 -6.88 18.14 0.09
CA PHE A 72 -6.03 17.21 -0.65
C PHE A 72 -5.18 16.35 0.30
N LEU A 73 -4.48 16.98 1.25
CA LEU A 73 -3.59 16.29 2.16
C LEU A 73 -4.36 15.41 3.15
N ALA A 74 -5.48 15.92 3.69
CA ALA A 74 -6.34 15.20 4.62
C ALA A 74 -6.92 13.92 3.98
N LEU A 75 -7.29 13.97 2.69
CA LEU A 75 -7.75 12.79 1.97
C LEU A 75 -6.65 11.73 1.86
N LYS A 76 -5.43 12.12 1.48
CA LYS A 76 -4.30 11.17 1.37
C LYS A 76 -3.92 10.58 2.73
N ILE A 77 -3.89 11.40 3.79
CA ILE A 77 -3.66 10.91 5.15
C ILE A 77 -4.76 9.94 5.59
N SER A 78 -6.02 10.26 5.30
CA SER A 78 -7.15 9.38 5.63
C SER A 78 -7.04 8.02 4.93
N LEU A 79 -6.59 8.00 3.67
CA LEU A 79 -6.36 6.77 2.92
C LEU A 79 -5.21 5.94 3.52
N SER A 80 -4.11 6.57 3.94
CA SER A 80 -3.03 5.89 4.66
C SER A 80 -3.52 5.30 5.98
N ILE A 81 -4.28 6.06 6.78
CA ILE A 81 -4.86 5.57 8.03
C ILE A 81 -5.77 4.36 7.75
N LEU A 82 -6.63 4.44 6.74
CA LEU A 82 -7.52 3.33 6.36
C LEU A 82 -6.73 2.06 5.99
N LEU A 83 -5.66 2.20 5.20
CA LEU A 83 -4.77 1.09 4.83
C LEU A 83 -4.06 0.49 6.04
N CYS A 84 -3.70 1.30 7.04
CA CYS A 84 -3.09 0.87 8.29
C CYS A 84 -4.09 0.14 9.21
N ILE A 85 -5.37 0.50 9.19
CA ILE A 85 -6.39 -0.15 10.03
C ILE A 85 -6.60 -1.62 9.66
N PHE A 86 -6.63 -1.98 8.38
CA PHE A 86 -6.87 -3.35 7.92
C PHE A 86 -6.00 -4.43 8.62
N PRO A 87 -4.66 -4.31 8.67
CA PRO A 87 -3.81 -5.25 9.39
C PRO A 87 -3.98 -5.18 10.91
N LEU A 88 -4.36 -4.03 11.50
CA LEU A 88 -4.56 -3.87 12.95
C LEU A 88 -5.79 -4.62 13.45
N ILE A 89 -6.91 -4.57 12.70
CA ILE A 89 -8.14 -5.29 13.05
C ILE A 89 -8.12 -6.76 12.60
N ASN A 90 -6.96 -7.25 12.11
CA ASN A 90 -6.80 -8.57 11.50
C ASN A 90 -7.79 -8.88 10.36
N PHE A 91 -8.34 -7.82 9.73
CA PHE A 91 -9.27 -7.96 8.63
C PHE A 91 -8.50 -7.88 7.32
N ILE A 92 -7.94 -9.02 6.91
CA ILE A 92 -7.30 -9.15 5.59
C ILE A 92 -8.26 -9.90 4.67
N PRO A 93 -8.74 -9.26 3.60
CA PRO A 93 -9.57 -9.94 2.62
C PRO A 93 -8.82 -11.13 2.02
N SER A 94 -9.42 -12.32 2.07
CA SER A 94 -8.81 -13.55 1.51
C SER A 94 -8.88 -13.59 -0.03
N TYR A 95 -9.69 -12.72 -0.64
CA TYR A 95 -9.93 -12.68 -2.07
C TYR A 95 -8.64 -12.44 -2.86
N SER A 96 -8.37 -13.29 -3.86
CA SER A 96 -7.19 -13.19 -4.72
C SER A 96 -7.05 -11.83 -5.41
N ILE A 97 -8.17 -11.18 -5.74
CA ILE A 97 -8.13 -9.86 -6.37
C ILE A 97 -7.53 -8.79 -5.47
N VAL A 98 -7.78 -8.85 -4.16
CA VAL A 98 -7.21 -7.89 -3.20
C VAL A 98 -5.70 -8.05 -3.11
N LYS A 99 -5.20 -9.29 -3.17
CA LYS A 99 -3.75 -9.57 -3.20
C LYS A 99 -3.08 -8.96 -4.43
N VAL A 100 -3.69 -9.12 -5.60
CA VAL A 100 -3.19 -8.54 -6.86
C VAL A 100 -3.23 -7.01 -6.80
N LEU A 101 -4.32 -6.43 -6.30
CA LEU A 101 -4.47 -4.98 -6.16
C LEU A 101 -3.43 -4.38 -5.22
N ILE A 102 -3.19 -4.97 -4.04
CA ILE A 102 -2.20 -4.46 -3.09
C ILE A 102 -0.79 -4.55 -3.66
N LEU A 103 -0.46 -5.67 -4.33
CA LEU A 103 0.85 -5.84 -4.93
C LEU A 103 1.06 -4.83 -6.08
N GLY A 104 0.07 -4.67 -6.95
CA GLY A 104 0.10 -3.70 -8.05
C GLY A 104 0.17 -2.26 -7.54
N ALA A 105 -0.64 -1.91 -6.54
CA ALA A 105 -0.61 -0.59 -5.92
C ALA A 105 0.74 -0.32 -5.24
N SER A 106 1.29 -1.30 -4.51
CA SER A 106 2.63 -1.18 -3.90
C SER A 106 3.69 -0.88 -4.96
N ALA A 107 3.72 -1.63 -6.07
CA ALA A 107 4.68 -1.41 -7.14
C ALA A 107 4.53 -0.03 -7.80
N LEU A 108 3.30 0.40 -8.07
CA LEU A 108 3.03 1.72 -8.64
C LEU A 108 3.46 2.84 -7.70
N TYR A 109 3.12 2.75 -6.41
CA TYR A 109 3.52 3.76 -5.44
C TYR A 109 5.03 3.79 -5.20
N THR A 110 5.72 2.64 -5.28
CA THR A 110 7.19 2.62 -5.28
C THR A 110 7.74 3.41 -6.46
N PHE A 111 7.19 3.22 -7.66
CA PHE A 111 7.60 3.97 -8.86
C PHE A 111 7.34 5.48 -8.73
N VAL A 112 6.17 5.87 -8.22
CA VAL A 112 5.85 7.28 -7.96
C VAL A 112 6.82 7.89 -6.94
N CYS A 113 7.16 7.18 -5.86
CA CYS A 113 8.18 7.64 -4.92
C CYS A 113 9.55 7.87 -5.57
N PHE A 114 9.97 7.02 -6.52
CA PHE A 114 11.20 7.25 -7.27
C PHE A 114 11.16 8.54 -8.10
N ILE A 115 10.04 8.83 -8.76
CA ILE A 115 9.84 10.11 -9.45
C ILE A 115 9.99 11.27 -8.47
N HIS A 116 9.43 11.14 -7.26
CA HIS A 116 9.62 12.17 -6.23
C HIS A 116 11.08 12.39 -5.84
N PHE A 117 11.83 11.32 -5.64
CA PHE A 117 13.24 11.43 -5.32
C PHE A 117 14.06 12.13 -6.40
N ILE A 118 13.75 11.92 -7.69
CA ILE A 118 14.46 12.56 -8.80
C ILE A 118 14.36 14.09 -8.70
N TRP A 119 13.16 14.65 -8.64
CA TRP A 119 13.03 16.11 -8.60
C TRP A 119 13.47 16.71 -7.26
N ILE A 120 13.36 15.98 -6.15
CA ILE A 120 13.91 16.42 -4.86
C ILE A 120 15.44 16.54 -4.93
N ILE A 121 16.11 15.60 -5.60
CA ILE A 121 17.57 15.66 -5.81
C ILE A 121 17.93 16.85 -6.71
N GLU A 122 17.18 17.07 -7.79
CA GLU A 122 17.35 18.23 -8.69
C GLU A 122 17.15 19.57 -7.97
N LEU A 123 16.28 19.63 -6.95
CA LEU A 123 16.09 20.85 -6.15
C LEU A 123 17.27 21.17 -5.23
N ILE A 124 17.99 20.14 -4.76
CA ILE A 124 19.08 20.27 -3.77
C ILE A 124 20.44 20.48 -4.46
N THR A 125 20.59 20.06 -5.72
CA THR A 125 21.85 20.08 -6.46
C THR A 125 21.95 21.32 -7.35
#